data_AF-A0A1P8YQB0-F1
#
_entry.id   AF-A0A1P8YQB0-F1
#
_cell.length_a   1.000
_cell.length_b   1.000
_cell.length_c   1.000
_cell.angle_alpha   90.00
_cell.angle_beta   90.00
_cell.angle_gamma   90.00
#
_symmetry.space_group_name_H-M   'P 1'
#
loop_
_entity.id
_entity.type
_entity.pdbx_description
1 polymer ?
#
loop_
_entity_poly.entity_id
_entity_poly.type
_entity_poly.pdbx_seq_one_letter_code
_entity_poly.pdbx_strand_id
1 'polypeptide(L)'
;MTPRPAATSAVAGMTMVTAGSMTANLASYVLALLASRWLGPAGYSEFASLLAAQLVLAVPALALQTVVAREVVLGGGDAALRGLGRRCAVIVAVIAAALVVPVAAVLDTGVGATAAALLTAPLLVLLATEQGLLQGRGRFGELSVILAATGIAKVVPAVAALALGWGRALR
;
A
#
# COMPACT_ATOMS: atom_id res chain seq x y z
N MET A 1 -30.38 -21.80 -18.54
CA MET A 1 -29.69 -20.54 -18.17
C MET A 1 -28.19 -20.82 -18.12
N THR A 2 -27.47 -20.55 -19.20
CA THR A 2 -26.01 -20.63 -19.22
C THR A 2 -25.44 -19.38 -18.55
N PRO A 3 -24.51 -19.49 -17.57
CA PRO A 3 -23.89 -18.32 -16.99
C PRO A 3 -23.14 -17.54 -18.09
N ARG A 4 -23.43 -16.25 -18.21
CA ARG A 4 -22.81 -15.34 -19.19
C ARG A 4 -21.28 -15.33 -18.96
N PRO A 5 -20.44 -15.46 -20.01
CA PRO A 5 -18.97 -15.53 -19.89
C PRO A 5 -18.35 -14.34 -19.12
N ALA A 6 -19.02 -13.18 -19.10
CA ALA A 6 -18.64 -12.02 -18.29
C ALA A 6 -18.67 -12.31 -16.77
N ALA A 7 -19.67 -13.05 -16.27
CA ALA A 7 -19.78 -13.40 -14.84
C ALA A 7 -18.65 -14.35 -14.42
N THR A 8 -18.32 -15.33 -15.27
CA THR A 8 -17.20 -16.25 -15.04
C THR A 8 -15.85 -15.52 -15.04
N SER A 9 -15.67 -14.54 -15.92
CA SER A 9 -14.44 -13.72 -15.96
C SER A 9 -14.28 -12.80 -14.76
N ALA A 10 -15.38 -12.25 -14.23
CA ALA A 10 -15.37 -11.43 -13.02
C ALA A 10 -15.09 -12.27 -11.78
N VAL A 11 -15.66 -13.48 -11.69
CA VAL A 11 -15.36 -14.44 -10.62
C VAL A 11 -13.89 -14.86 -10.68
N ALA A 12 -13.38 -15.25 -11.85
CA ALA A 12 -11.97 -15.59 -12.02
C ALA A 12 -11.04 -14.42 -11.67
N GLY A 13 -11.41 -13.19 -12.05
CA GLY A 13 -10.71 -11.96 -11.68
C GLY A 13 -10.68 -11.74 -10.17
N MET A 14 -11.81 -11.88 -9.48
CA MET A 14 -11.89 -11.79 -8.01
C MET A 14 -11.08 -12.88 -7.31
N THR A 15 -11.10 -14.12 -7.82
CA THR A 15 -10.29 -15.21 -7.27
C THR A 15 -8.80 -14.93 -7.45
N MET A 16 -8.38 -14.42 -8.60
CA MET A 16 -6.98 -14.01 -8.83
C MET A 16 -6.55 -12.84 -7.95
N VAL A 17 -7.40 -11.83 -7.75
CA VAL A 17 -7.14 -10.72 -6.81
C VAL A 17 -6.95 -11.25 -5.40
N THR A 18 -7.83 -12.16 -4.97
CA THR A 18 -7.77 -12.76 -3.63
C THR A 18 -6.49 -13.58 -3.46
N ALA A 19 -6.17 -14.44 -4.43
CA ALA A 19 -4.95 -15.24 -4.42
C ALA A 19 -3.70 -14.34 -4.37
N GLY A 20 -3.63 -13.32 -5.23
CA GLY A 20 -2.51 -12.36 -5.25
C GLY A 20 -2.36 -11.60 -3.92
N SER A 21 -3.48 -11.17 -3.32
CA SER A 21 -3.48 -10.49 -2.02
C SER A 21 -3.01 -11.41 -0.89
N MET A 22 -3.42 -12.68 -0.90
CA MET A 22 -2.98 -13.68 0.08
C MET A 22 -1.50 -13.99 -0.08
N THR A 23 -0.99 -14.14 -1.31
CA THR A 23 0.44 -14.32 -1.57
C THR A 23 1.26 -13.11 -1.11
N ALA A 24 0.80 -11.90 -1.38
CA ALA A 24 1.45 -10.68 -0.91
C ALA A 24 1.46 -10.56 0.63
N ASN A 25 0.38 -10.99 1.28
CA ASN A 25 0.32 -11.08 2.75
C ASN A 25 1.31 -12.11 3.29
N LEU A 26 1.37 -13.30 2.70
CA LEU A 26 2.32 -14.34 3.11
C LEU A 26 3.77 -13.85 2.97
N ALA A 27 4.09 -13.19 1.86
CA ALA A 27 5.40 -12.58 1.65
C ALA A 27 5.73 -11.50 2.70
N SER A 28 4.72 -10.72 3.12
CA SER A 28 4.86 -9.73 4.19
C SER A 28 5.17 -10.38 5.54
N TYR A 29 4.57 -11.53 5.86
CA TYR A 29 4.89 -12.28 7.07
C TYR A 29 6.29 -12.88 7.05
N VAL A 30 6.72 -13.43 5.91
CA VAL A 30 8.10 -13.92 5.73
C VAL A 30 9.10 -12.78 5.93
N LEU A 31 8.83 -11.61 5.35
CA LEU A 31 9.65 -10.40 5.57
C LEU A 31 9.70 -10.01 7.04
N ALA A 32 8.57 -9.99 7.76
CA ALA A 32 8.54 -9.66 9.18
C ALA A 32 9.36 -10.64 10.03
N LEU A 33 9.27 -11.94 9.73
CA LEU A 33 10.09 -12.97 10.38
C LEU A 33 11.57 -12.76 10.12
N LEU A 34 11.98 -12.54 8.87
CA LEU A 34 13.38 -12.29 8.51
C LEU A 34 13.92 -11.01 9.15
N ALA A 35 13.13 -9.94 9.15
CA ALA A 35 13.47 -8.68 9.81
C ALA A 35 13.69 -8.89 11.32
N SER A 36 12.81 -9.65 11.99
CA SER A 36 12.95 -9.96 13.41
C SER A 36 14.25 -10.72 13.74
N ARG A 37 14.72 -11.57 12.82
CA ARG A 37 15.96 -12.34 13.00
C ARG A 37 17.23 -11.56 12.64
N TRP A 38 17.14 -10.58 11.76
CA TRP A 38 18.33 -9.91 11.19
C TRP A 38 18.58 -8.48 11.71
N LEU A 39 17.57 -7.72 12.16
CA LEU A 39 17.77 -6.36 12.71
C LEU A 39 18.17 -6.33 14.18
N GLY A 40 17.97 -7.43 14.92
CA GLY A 40 18.03 -7.41 16.38
C GLY A 40 16.89 -6.58 17.00
N PRO A 41 16.81 -6.49 18.34
CA PRO A 41 15.67 -5.91 19.05
C PRO A 41 15.40 -4.44 18.72
N ALA A 42 16.45 -3.62 18.64
CA ALA A 42 16.34 -2.18 18.45
C ALA A 42 15.95 -1.78 17.01
N GLY A 43 16.57 -2.39 15.99
CA GLY A 43 16.18 -2.11 14.61
C GLY A 43 14.78 -2.67 14.29
N TYR A 44 14.40 -3.81 14.88
CA TYR A 44 13.08 -4.38 14.68
C TYR A 44 11.98 -3.51 15.31
N SER A 45 12.21 -2.87 16.46
CA SER A 45 11.23 -1.94 17.05
C SER A 45 11.00 -0.68 16.22
N GLU A 46 12.06 -0.13 15.61
CA GLU A 46 11.93 1.00 14.67
C GLU A 46 11.14 0.58 13.42
N PHE A 47 11.51 -0.54 12.80
CA PHE A 47 10.79 -1.08 11.64
C PHE A 47 9.32 -1.39 11.95
N ALA A 48 9.04 -2.05 13.09
CA ALA A 48 7.68 -2.41 13.49
C ALA A 48 6.82 -1.18 13.78
N SER A 49 7.39 -0.15 14.40
CA SER A 49 6.68 1.12 14.67
C SER A 49 6.32 1.85 13.39
N LEU A 50 7.24 1.93 12.43
CA LEU A 50 6.98 2.55 11.13
C LEU A 50 5.98 1.73 10.29
N LEU A 51 6.04 0.40 10.36
CA LEU A 51 5.07 -0.48 9.72
C LEU A 51 3.67 -0.28 10.30
N ALA A 52 3.55 -0.15 11.62
CA ALA A 52 2.29 0.14 12.30
C ALA A 52 1.73 1.50 11.88
N ALA A 53 2.57 2.54 11.78
CA ALA A 53 2.16 3.83 11.25
C ALA A 53 1.63 3.72 9.80
N GLN A 54 2.28 2.90 8.95
CA GLN A 54 1.80 2.64 7.59
C GLN A 54 0.49 1.87 7.53
N LEU A 55 0.23 0.94 8.47
CA LEU A 55 -1.07 0.27 8.56
C LEU A 55 -2.20 1.26 8.87
N VAL A 56 -1.95 2.21 9.78
CA VAL A 56 -2.92 3.29 10.08
C VAL A 56 -3.17 4.15 8.83
N LEU A 57 -2.12 4.49 8.08
CA LEU A 57 -2.21 5.29 6.85
C LEU A 57 -2.86 4.54 5.68
N ALA A 58 -2.86 3.20 5.70
CA ALA A 58 -3.53 2.41 4.67
C ALA A 58 -5.07 2.53 4.75
N VAL A 59 -5.63 2.74 5.93
CA VAL A 59 -7.09 2.78 6.14
C VAL A 59 -7.77 3.90 5.32
N PRO A 60 -7.32 5.17 5.36
CA PRO A 60 -7.85 6.22 4.50
C PRO A 60 -7.72 5.93 3.01
N ALA A 61 -6.61 5.31 2.58
CA ALA A 61 -6.39 4.97 1.18
C ALA A 61 -7.40 3.91 0.70
N LEU A 62 -7.64 2.87 1.50
CA LEU A 62 -8.66 1.84 1.22
C LEU A 62 -10.08 2.41 1.20
N ALA A 63 -10.36 3.36 2.10
CA ALA A 63 -11.64 4.07 2.09
C ALA A 63 -11.82 4.87 0.79
N LEU A 64 -10.80 5.62 0.37
CA LEU A 64 -10.82 6.39 -0.88
C LEU A 64 -11.01 5.48 -2.10
N GLN A 65 -10.28 4.38 -2.18
CA GLN A 65 -10.42 3.38 -3.24
C GLN A 65 -11.88 2.91 -3.37
N THR A 66 -12.51 2.59 -2.24
CA THR A 66 -13.89 2.10 -2.19
C THR A 66 -14.89 3.18 -2.62
N VAL A 67 -14.69 4.43 -2.15
CA VAL A 67 -15.52 5.57 -2.55
C VAL A 67 -15.40 5.84 -4.04
N VAL A 68 -14.18 5.87 -4.59
CA VAL A 68 -13.94 6.08 -6.02
C VAL A 68 -14.59 4.96 -6.85
N ALA A 69 -14.43 3.69 -6.44
CA ALA A 69 -15.06 2.57 -7.12
C ALA A 69 -16.59 2.70 -7.15
N ARG A 70 -17.19 3.06 -6.01
CA ARG A 70 -18.64 3.29 -5.89
C ARG A 70 -19.09 4.44 -6.79
N GLU A 71 -18.39 5.57 -6.79
CA GLU A 71 -18.76 6.73 -7.61
C GLU A 71 -18.65 6.44 -9.11
N VAL A 72 -17.67 5.64 -9.55
CA VAL A 72 -17.62 5.17 -10.95
C VAL A 72 -18.87 4.36 -11.31
N VAL A 73 -19.30 3.45 -10.44
CA VAL A 73 -20.53 2.65 -10.66
C VAL A 73 -21.77 3.53 -10.73
N LEU A 74 -21.79 4.66 -10.01
CA LEU A 74 -22.86 5.66 -10.05
C LEU A 74 -22.78 6.63 -11.24
N GLY A 75 -21.79 6.46 -12.14
CA GLY A 75 -21.63 7.28 -13.34
C GLY A 75 -20.77 8.54 -13.13
N GLY A 76 -19.96 8.59 -12.07
CA GLY A 76 -19.03 9.67 -11.81
C GLY A 76 -17.96 9.82 -12.89
N GLY A 77 -17.63 11.06 -13.24
CA GLY A 77 -16.62 11.36 -14.26
C GLY A 77 -15.19 11.10 -13.80
N ASP A 78 -14.42 10.34 -14.59
CA ASP A 78 -13.03 9.94 -14.29
C ASP A 78 -12.11 11.11 -13.94
N ALA A 79 -12.21 12.21 -14.68
CA ALA A 79 -11.39 13.39 -14.45
C ALA A 79 -11.66 14.04 -13.09
N ALA A 80 -12.93 14.05 -12.66
CA ALA A 80 -13.32 14.59 -11.36
C ALA A 80 -12.81 13.71 -10.22
N LEU A 81 -12.92 12.38 -10.35
CA LEU A 81 -12.41 11.41 -9.37
C LEU A 81 -10.89 11.43 -9.27
N ARG A 82 -10.17 11.56 -10.39
CA ARG A 82 -8.72 11.80 -10.37
C ARG A 82 -8.35 13.14 -9.75
N GLY A 83 -9.16 14.17 -9.97
CA GLY A 83 -8.99 15.47 -9.33
C GLY A 83 -9.14 15.38 -7.81
N LEU A 84 -10.14 14.64 -7.32
CA LEU A 84 -10.33 14.35 -5.91
C LEU A 84 -9.13 13.59 -5.34
N GLY A 85 -8.70 12.52 -5.99
CA GLY A 85 -7.53 11.74 -5.59
C GLY A 85 -6.25 12.59 -5.47
N ARG A 86 -6.01 13.50 -6.42
CA ARG A 86 -4.89 14.46 -6.35
C ARG A 86 -5.00 15.42 -5.18
N ARG A 87 -6.20 15.97 -4.92
CA ARG A 87 -6.42 16.86 -3.77
C ARG A 87 -6.16 16.13 -2.46
N CYS A 88 -6.70 14.92 -2.30
CA CYS A 88 -6.42 14.07 -1.15
C CYS A 88 -4.92 13.77 -1.02
N ALA A 89 -4.24 13.44 -2.12
CA ALA A 89 -2.81 13.17 -2.11
C ALA A 89 -1.99 14.39 -1.68
N VAL A 90 -2.34 15.59 -2.16
CA VAL A 90 -1.69 16.84 -1.73
C VAL A 90 -1.92 17.11 -0.24
N ILE A 91 -3.15 16.96 0.24
CA ILE A 91 -3.47 17.13 1.67
C ILE A 91 -2.65 16.14 2.51
N VAL A 92 -2.65 14.86 2.12
CA VAL A 92 -1.86 13.83 2.81
C VAL A 92 -0.36 14.10 2.70
N ALA A 93 0.13 14.66 1.60
CA ALA A 93 1.55 15.02 1.45
C ALA A 93 1.96 16.14 2.40
N VAL A 94 1.12 17.18 2.52
CA VAL A 94 1.36 18.29 3.45
C VAL A 94 1.33 17.79 4.90
N ILE A 95 0.32 16.98 5.25
CA ILE A 95 0.21 16.40 6.60
C ILE A 95 1.41 15.49 6.89
N ALA A 96 1.74 14.58 5.97
CA ALA A 96 2.86 13.66 6.11
C ALA A 96 4.18 14.42 6.30
N ALA A 97 4.45 15.45 5.48
CA ALA A 97 5.64 16.28 5.60
C ALA A 97 5.71 17.02 6.94
N ALA A 98 4.59 17.57 7.40
CA ALA A 98 4.51 18.24 8.70
C ALA A 98 4.69 17.27 9.88
N LEU A 99 4.28 16.00 9.72
CA LEU A 99 4.34 14.98 10.76
C LEU A 99 5.69 14.24 10.84
N VAL A 100 6.61 14.41 9.88
CA VAL A 100 7.90 13.70 9.87
C VAL A 100 8.66 13.89 11.18
N VAL A 101 8.94 15.13 11.56
CA VAL A 101 9.73 15.45 12.76
C VAL A 101 9.03 15.02 14.06
N PRO A 102 7.74 15.35 14.30
CA PRO A 102 7.10 14.95 15.55
C PRO A 102 6.93 13.44 15.67
N VAL A 103 6.62 12.73 14.57
CA VAL A 103 6.51 11.26 14.61
C VAL A 103 7.88 10.62 14.82
N ALA A 104 8.95 11.15 14.21
CA ALA A 104 10.31 10.67 14.43
C ALA A 104 10.70 10.79 15.91
N ALA A 105 10.37 11.93 16.53
CA ALA A 105 10.64 12.19 17.95
C ALA A 105 9.81 11.30 18.89
N VAL A 106 8.53 11.08 18.59
CA VAL A 106 7.63 10.25 19.43
C VAL A 106 7.98 8.78 19.33
N LEU A 107 8.36 8.30 18.15
CA LEU A 107 8.70 6.89 17.91
C LEU A 107 10.19 6.58 18.15
N ASP A 108 11.00 7.57 18.50
CA ASP A 108 12.46 7.45 18.64
C ASP A 108 13.11 6.82 17.39
N THR A 109 12.72 7.31 16.21
CA THR A 109 13.15 6.78 14.90
C THR A 109 13.94 7.81 14.10
N GLY A 110 14.77 7.34 13.17
CA GLY A 110 15.54 8.22 12.30
C GLY A 110 14.65 9.04 11.37
N VAL A 111 14.83 10.36 11.33
CA VAL A 111 14.04 11.31 10.49
C VAL A 111 13.95 10.85 9.02
N GLY A 112 15.02 10.29 8.47
CA GLY A 112 15.03 9.76 7.10
C GLY A 112 14.13 8.54 6.92
N ALA A 113 14.11 7.62 7.87
CA ALA A 113 13.25 6.43 7.85
C ALA A 113 11.77 6.82 8.06
N THR A 114 11.50 7.74 8.99
CA THR A 114 10.16 8.28 9.21
C THR A 114 9.64 9.03 7.98
N ALA A 115 10.48 9.85 7.34
CA ALA A 115 10.14 10.54 6.11
C ALA A 115 9.81 9.56 4.98
N ALA A 116 10.64 8.54 4.78
CA ALA A 116 10.39 7.51 3.78
C ALA A 116 9.06 6.78 4.03
N ALA A 117 8.75 6.45 5.29
CA ALA A 117 7.51 5.79 5.66
C ALA A 117 6.27 6.68 5.41
N LEU A 118 6.30 7.93 5.89
CA LEU A 118 5.17 8.86 5.81
C LEU A 118 4.94 9.40 4.41
N LEU A 119 6.00 9.77 3.68
CA LEU A 119 5.90 10.31 2.32
C LEU A 119 5.52 9.25 1.27
N THR A 120 5.45 7.98 1.66
CA THR A 120 4.83 6.94 0.85
C THR A 120 3.30 7.06 0.84
N ALA A 121 2.67 7.62 1.88
CA ALA A 121 1.22 7.70 1.99
C ALA A 121 0.52 8.49 0.84
N PRO A 122 1.02 9.66 0.39
CA PRO A 122 0.48 10.35 -0.78
C PRO A 122 0.48 9.49 -2.05
N LEU A 123 1.52 8.68 -2.24
CA LEU A 123 1.61 7.77 -3.38
C LEU A 123 0.57 6.66 -3.28
N LEU A 124 0.34 6.13 -2.07
CA LEU A 124 -0.72 5.16 -1.80
C LEU A 124 -2.11 5.72 -2.09
N VAL A 125 -2.33 7.01 -1.81
CA VAL A 125 -3.60 7.69 -2.12
C VAL A 125 -3.84 7.80 -3.62
N LEU A 126 -2.83 8.17 -4.40
CA LEU A 126 -2.92 8.20 -5.86
C LEU A 126 -3.16 6.80 -6.44
N LEU A 127 -2.42 5.80 -5.95
CA LEU A 127 -2.56 4.42 -6.36
C LEU A 127 -3.96 3.89 -6.03
N ALA A 128 -4.47 4.15 -4.82
CA ALA A 128 -5.80 3.78 -4.38
C ALA A 128 -6.90 4.40 -5.26
N THR A 129 -6.69 5.63 -5.73
CA THR A 129 -7.61 6.28 -6.67
C THR A 129 -7.68 5.52 -7.99
N GLU A 130 -6.52 5.20 -8.61
CA GLU A 130 -6.49 4.44 -9.86
C GLU A 130 -7.02 3.01 -9.68
N GLN A 131 -6.74 2.37 -8.55
CA GLN A 131 -7.30 1.06 -8.21
C GLN A 131 -8.82 1.12 -8.05
N GLY A 132 -9.36 2.16 -7.42
CA GLY A 132 -10.80 2.38 -7.30
C GLY A 132 -11.46 2.57 -8.67
N LEU A 133 -10.82 3.33 -9.57
CA LEU A 133 -11.28 3.50 -10.95
C LEU A 133 -11.33 2.17 -11.72
N LEU A 134 -10.34 1.30 -11.55
CA LEU A 134 -10.32 -0.02 -12.18
C LEU A 134 -11.37 -0.96 -11.58
N GLN A 135 -11.55 -0.93 -10.26
CA GLN A 135 -12.59 -1.68 -9.55
C GLN A 135 -13.99 -1.27 -10.01
N GLY A 136 -14.28 0.04 -10.05
CA GLY A 136 -15.58 0.54 -10.46
C GLY A 136 -15.95 0.21 -11.91
N ARG A 137 -14.96 0.03 -12.79
CA ARG A 137 -15.17 -0.42 -14.18
C ARG A 137 -15.24 -1.95 -14.34
N GLY A 138 -15.10 -2.71 -13.26
CA GLY A 138 -15.07 -4.18 -13.32
C GLY A 138 -13.81 -4.77 -13.96
N ARG A 139 -12.72 -4.01 -14.10
CA ARG A 139 -11.44 -4.46 -14.69
C ARG A 139 -10.57 -5.18 -13.66
N PHE A 140 -11.13 -6.22 -13.03
CA PHE A 140 -10.48 -6.93 -11.92
C PHE A 140 -9.18 -7.66 -12.32
N GLY A 141 -9.02 -8.02 -13.59
CA GLY A 141 -7.76 -8.60 -14.09
C GLY A 141 -6.60 -7.61 -14.09
N GLU A 142 -6.81 -6.36 -14.50
CA GLU A 142 -5.74 -5.34 -14.44
C GLU A 142 -5.46 -4.91 -13.00
N LEU A 143 -6.51 -4.82 -12.20
CA LEU A 143 -6.40 -4.57 -10.78
C LEU A 143 -5.55 -5.65 -10.08
N SER A 144 -5.72 -6.93 -10.44
CA SER A 144 -4.93 -8.02 -9.85
C SER A 144 -3.44 -7.90 -10.19
N VAL A 145 -3.11 -7.52 -11.43
CA VAL A 145 -1.72 -7.26 -11.85
C VAL A 145 -1.13 -6.09 -11.06
N ILE A 146 -1.87 -4.99 -10.91
CA ILE A 146 -1.40 -3.82 -10.15
C ILE A 146 -1.20 -4.17 -8.67
N LEU A 147 -2.12 -4.89 -8.05
CA LEU A 147 -2.00 -5.36 -6.66
C LEU A 147 -0.79 -6.28 -6.49
N ALA A 148 -0.61 -7.25 -7.39
CA ALA A 148 0.54 -8.16 -7.36
C ALA A 148 1.86 -7.41 -7.53
N ALA A 149 1.95 -6.52 -8.52
CA ALA A 149 3.14 -5.70 -8.75
C ALA A 149 3.46 -4.80 -7.56
N THR A 150 2.44 -4.18 -6.96
CA THR A 150 2.60 -3.33 -5.76
C THR A 150 3.10 -4.16 -4.57
N GLY A 151 2.54 -5.36 -4.36
CA GLY A 151 3.00 -6.29 -3.32
C GLY A 151 4.47 -6.68 -3.50
N ILE A 152 4.87 -7.05 -4.72
CA ILE A 152 6.26 -7.39 -5.05
C ILE A 152 7.18 -6.18 -4.83
N ALA A 153 6.79 -5.01 -5.34
CA ALA A 153 7.56 -3.77 -5.20
C ALA A 153 7.74 -3.34 -3.73
N LYS A 154 6.81 -3.69 -2.84
CA LYS A 154 6.95 -3.45 -1.40
C LYS A 154 7.92 -4.41 -0.74
N VAL A 155 7.88 -5.69 -1.09
CA VAL A 155 8.63 -6.74 -0.39
C VAL A 155 10.07 -6.86 -0.89
N VAL A 156 10.30 -6.81 -2.21
CA VAL A 156 11.62 -7.08 -2.82
C VAL A 156 12.71 -6.11 -2.33
N PRO A 157 12.51 -4.77 -2.32
CA PRO A 157 13.53 -3.84 -1.86
C PRO A 157 13.83 -3.99 -0.37
N ALA A 158 12.80 -4.27 0.43
CA ALA A 158 12.96 -4.52 1.86
C ALA A 158 13.80 -5.78 2.10
N VAL A 159 13.48 -6.89 1.42
CA VAL A 159 14.28 -8.13 1.49
C VAL A 159 15.71 -7.91 0.97
N ALA A 160 15.89 -7.15 -0.11
CA ALA A 160 17.19 -6.86 -0.68
C ALA A 160 18.07 -6.02 0.27
N ALA A 161 17.53 -4.95 0.86
CA ALA A 161 18.24 -4.13 1.84
C ALA A 161 18.68 -4.95 3.08
N LEU A 162 17.81 -5.86 3.51
CA LEU A 162 18.09 -6.80 4.59
C LEU A 162 19.19 -7.80 4.23
N ALA A 163 19.14 -8.38 3.04
CA ALA A 163 20.13 -9.34 2.54
C ALA A 163 21.52 -8.69 2.33
N LEU A 164 21.57 -7.42 1.93
CA LEU A 164 22.79 -6.62 1.77
C LEU A 164 23.42 -6.18 3.10
N GLY A 165 22.83 -6.55 4.25
CA GLY A 165 23.46 -6.33 5.55
C GLY A 165 23.33 -4.91 6.08
N TRP A 166 22.37 -4.12 5.59
CA TRP A 166 22.12 -2.76 6.12
C TRP A 166 21.77 -2.75 7.63
N GLY A 167 21.35 -3.89 8.20
CA GLY A 167 21.17 -4.09 9.65
C GLY A 167 22.45 -4.44 10.45
N ARG A 168 23.59 -4.67 9.79
CA ARG A 168 24.88 -4.99 10.43
C ARG A 168 25.85 -3.81 10.48
N ALA A 169 25.60 -2.74 9.72
CA ALA A 169 26.50 -1.61 9.54
C ALA A 169 26.45 -0.54 10.66
N LEU A 170 25.60 -0.71 11.68
CA LEU A 170 25.45 0.20 12.82
C LEU A 170 26.03 -0.37 14.13
N ARG A 171 26.95 -1.34 14.06
CA ARG A 171 27.72 -1.80 15.23
C ARG A 171 28.87 -0.86 15.55
#